data_AF-A0A7W1A2R0-F1
#
_entry.id   AF-A0A7W1A2R0-F1
#
_cell.length_a   1.000
_cell.length_b   1.000
_cell.length_c   1.000
_cell.angle_alpha   90.00
_cell.angle_beta   90.00
_cell.angle_gamma   90.00
#
_symmetry.space_group_name_H-M   'P 1'
#
loop_
_entity.id
_entity.type
_entity.pdbx_description
1 polymer ?
#
loop_
_entity_poly.entity_id
_entity_poly.type
_entity_poly.pdbx_seq_one_letter_code
_entity_poly.pdbx_strand_id
1 'polypeptide(L)'
;MQKDYGDDVRIVFKHYLVHPQAGTIPSHAACAADKQGKFKQMYELIWEKGFKSNPRDLGLENMQKLAQQIGIDMVRFKADMEGPCPKLVQQDQAEVGKLGTTGTPAFYINGRFLSGAQPIESFKTLIDEELKKANELIAKGEATAATYYDEFVLKRGLKELPQPAPDAPGAPAEAPGVPGTPQPPGPPPPGKTTWSVEHGHWH
;
A
#
# COMPACT_ATOMS: atom_id res chain seq x y z
N MET A 1 0.69 -13.44 -10.14
CA MET A 1 1.38 -12.25 -10.67
C MET A 1 2.75 -12.60 -11.23
N GLN A 2 3.87 -12.58 -10.48
CA GLN A 2 5.19 -12.92 -11.04
C GLN A 2 5.23 -14.30 -11.74
N LYS A 3 4.56 -15.30 -11.15
CA LYS A 3 4.42 -16.63 -11.76
C LYS A 3 3.69 -16.61 -13.12
N ASP A 4 2.71 -15.74 -13.28
CA ASP A 4 1.79 -15.75 -14.42
C ASP A 4 2.26 -14.81 -15.55
N TYR A 5 2.95 -13.72 -15.20
CA TYR A 5 3.36 -12.66 -16.13
C TYR A 5 4.87 -12.49 -16.27
N GLY A 6 5.69 -13.10 -15.41
CA GLY A 6 7.15 -13.01 -15.50
C GLY A 6 7.66 -11.57 -15.59
N ASP A 7 8.41 -11.28 -16.65
CA ASP A 7 9.06 -9.98 -16.89
C ASP A 7 8.11 -8.89 -17.42
N ASP A 8 6.88 -9.26 -17.79
CA ASP A 8 5.85 -8.31 -18.23
C ASP A 8 5.33 -7.42 -17.08
N VAL A 9 5.65 -7.78 -15.83
CA VAL A 9 5.24 -7.04 -14.63
C VAL A 9 6.43 -6.66 -13.75
N ARG A 10 6.46 -5.40 -13.34
CA ARG A 10 7.33 -4.91 -12.26
C ARG A 10 6.48 -4.54 -11.06
N ILE A 11 6.70 -5.24 -9.94
CA ILE A 11 6.00 -4.96 -8.68
C ILE A 11 6.85 -4.04 -7.83
N VAL A 12 6.27 -2.92 -7.40
CA VAL A 12 6.89 -1.95 -6.49
C VAL A 12 6.03 -1.85 -5.24
N PHE A 13 6.67 -1.98 -4.07
CA PHE A 13 6.01 -1.77 -2.79
C PHE A 13 6.22 -0.33 -2.32
N LYS A 14 5.15 0.28 -1.84
CA LYS A 14 5.16 1.63 -1.27
C LYS A 14 4.67 1.58 0.17
N HIS A 15 5.31 2.32 1.06
CA HIS A 15 4.90 2.39 2.45
C HIS A 15 3.66 3.28 2.62
N TYR A 16 2.60 2.74 3.21
CA TYR A 16 1.41 3.50 3.59
C TYR A 16 0.90 3.03 4.95
N LEU A 17 1.03 3.88 5.96
CA LEU A 17 0.72 3.65 7.36
C LEU A 17 -0.66 4.18 7.70
N VAL A 18 -1.63 3.29 7.82
CA VAL A 18 -2.97 3.60 8.38
C VAL A 18 -3.02 3.50 9.91
N HIS A 19 -2.04 2.82 10.50
CA HIS A 19 -1.88 2.66 11.96
C HIS A 19 -0.42 2.96 12.37
N PRO A 20 -0.01 4.24 12.41
CA PRO A 20 1.40 4.63 12.61
C PRO A 20 2.03 4.06 13.89
N GLN A 21 1.26 3.94 14.98
CA GLN A 21 1.71 3.41 16.26
C GLN A 21 2.23 1.98 16.16
N ALA A 22 1.68 1.18 15.26
CA ALA A 22 2.07 -0.22 15.06
C ALA A 22 2.97 -0.40 13.82
N GLY A 23 2.81 0.45 12.80
CA GLY A 23 3.44 0.26 11.49
C GLY A 23 4.75 1.00 11.25
N THR A 24 5.08 2.03 12.04
CA THR A 24 6.28 2.86 11.80
C THR A 24 7.57 2.05 11.89
N ILE A 25 7.79 1.34 13.00
CA ILE A 25 9.02 0.56 13.22
C ILE A 25 9.14 -0.58 12.19
N PRO A 26 8.10 -1.40 11.93
CA PRO A 26 8.16 -2.42 10.89
C PRO A 26 8.42 -1.86 9.49
N SER A 27 7.89 -0.68 9.17
CA SER A 27 8.14 -0.04 7.87
C SER A 27 9.58 0.41 7.71
N HIS A 28 10.19 1.00 8.74
CA HIS A 28 11.61 1.34 8.72
C HIS A 28 12.47 0.08 8.58
N ALA A 29 12.11 -0.99 9.29
CA ALA A 29 12.81 -2.26 9.24
C ALA A 29 12.72 -2.92 7.84
N ALA A 30 11.54 -2.91 7.22
CA ALA A 30 11.35 -3.39 5.85
C ALA A 30 12.15 -2.55 4.84
N CYS A 31 12.15 -1.22 4.95
CA CYS A 31 13.00 -0.34 4.13
C CYS A 31 14.50 -0.64 4.31
N ALA A 32 14.97 -0.83 5.55
CA ALA A 32 16.37 -1.13 5.81
C ALA A 32 16.79 -2.50 5.25
N ALA A 33 15.88 -3.48 5.29
CA ALA A 33 16.10 -4.77 4.65
C ALA A 33 16.08 -4.70 3.11
N ASP A 34 15.21 -3.86 2.53
CA ASP A 34 15.15 -3.63 1.09
C ASP A 34 16.46 -3.05 0.54
N LYS A 35 17.06 -2.11 1.27
CA LYS A 35 18.39 -1.57 0.94
C LYS A 35 19.49 -2.63 0.87
N GLN A 36 19.26 -3.82 1.43
CA GLN A 36 20.17 -4.97 1.38
C GLN A 36 19.62 -6.12 0.50
N GLY A 37 18.58 -5.88 -0.31
CA GLY A 37 17.98 -6.86 -1.21
C GLY A 37 17.14 -7.93 -0.51
N LYS A 38 16.68 -7.69 0.72
CA LYS A 38 15.94 -8.66 1.54
C LYS A 38 14.56 -8.18 1.99
N PHE A 39 13.94 -7.29 1.21
CA PHE A 39 12.59 -6.79 1.51
C PHE A 39 11.58 -7.92 1.64
N LYS A 40 11.50 -8.83 0.66
CA LYS A 40 10.51 -9.91 0.63
C LYS A 40 10.61 -10.79 1.88
N GLN A 41 11.82 -11.21 2.23
CA GLN A 41 12.06 -12.05 3.41
C GLN A 41 11.69 -11.31 4.69
N MET A 42 12.02 -10.02 4.80
CA MET A 42 11.68 -9.22 5.97
C MET A 42 10.17 -8.99 6.10
N TYR A 43 9.51 -8.65 4.99
CA TYR A 43 8.07 -8.48 4.91
C TYR A 43 7.32 -9.76 5.34
N GLU A 44 7.74 -10.92 4.82
CA GLU A 44 7.15 -12.21 5.19
C GLU A 44 7.34 -12.51 6.68
N LEU A 45 8.52 -12.25 7.26
CA LEU A 45 8.75 -12.43 8.69
C LEU A 45 7.92 -11.48 9.55
N ILE A 46 7.81 -10.20 9.16
CA ILE A 46 6.98 -9.21 9.87
C ILE A 46 5.52 -9.67 9.86
N TRP A 47 5.03 -10.15 8.72
CA TRP A 47 3.64 -10.60 8.58
C TRP A 47 3.36 -11.87 9.39
N GLU A 48 4.16 -12.91 9.23
CA GLU A 48 3.94 -14.21 9.87
C GLU A 48 4.28 -14.21 11.37
N LYS A 49 5.43 -13.64 11.74
CA LYS A 49 5.95 -13.70 13.12
C LYS A 49 5.68 -12.46 13.95
N GLY A 50 5.37 -11.32 13.32
CA GLY A 50 4.94 -10.11 14.01
C GLY A 50 3.41 -10.02 14.05
N PHE A 51 2.82 -9.68 12.90
CA PHE A 51 1.41 -9.31 12.82
C PHE A 51 0.45 -10.46 13.17
N LYS A 52 0.61 -11.65 12.55
CA LYS A 52 -0.27 -12.80 12.81
C LYS A 52 -0.06 -13.45 14.17
N SER A 53 1.17 -13.44 14.68
CA SER A 53 1.52 -14.14 15.92
C SER A 53 1.17 -13.33 17.17
N ASN A 54 1.56 -12.05 17.23
CA ASN A 54 1.26 -11.15 18.33
C ASN A 54 1.50 -9.68 17.90
N PRO A 55 0.46 -8.87 17.66
CA PRO A 55 0.62 -7.48 17.21
C PRO A 55 1.47 -6.57 18.11
N ARG A 56 1.71 -6.95 19.38
CA ARG A 56 2.63 -6.24 20.30
C ARG A 56 4.11 -6.50 20.00
N ASP A 57 4.44 -7.51 19.20
CA ASP A 57 5.81 -7.86 18.79
C ASP A 57 6.29 -7.09 17.55
N LEU A 58 5.68 -5.96 17.22
CA LEU A 58 6.12 -5.09 16.12
C LEU A 58 7.16 -4.03 16.56
N GLY A 59 7.69 -4.15 17.78
CA GLY A 59 8.71 -3.26 18.33
C GLY A 59 10.12 -3.47 17.76
N LEU A 60 11.01 -2.51 18.04
CA LEU A 60 12.37 -2.46 17.50
C LEU A 60 13.19 -3.73 17.79
N GLU A 61 13.11 -4.23 19.02
CA GLU A 61 13.85 -5.43 19.42
C GLU A 61 13.47 -6.63 18.55
N ASN A 62 12.18 -6.84 18.32
CA ASN A 62 11.75 -7.95 17.49
C ASN A 62 12.10 -7.72 16.02
N MET A 63 11.98 -6.51 15.49
CA MET A 63 12.44 -6.21 14.12
C MET A 63 13.92 -6.52 13.94
N GLN A 64 14.77 -6.23 14.92
CA GLN A 64 16.18 -6.62 14.89
C GLN A 64 16.36 -8.13 14.91
N LYS A 65 15.61 -8.87 15.75
CA LYS A 65 15.64 -10.34 15.78
C LYS A 65 15.21 -10.96 14.44
N LEU A 66 14.16 -10.42 13.81
CA LEU A 66 13.71 -10.89 12.49
C LEU A 66 14.75 -10.59 11.41
N ALA A 67 15.35 -9.40 11.42
CA ALA A 67 16.42 -9.04 10.48
C ALA A 67 17.65 -9.96 10.62
N GLN A 68 18.04 -10.33 11.83
CA GLN A 68 19.12 -11.29 12.08
C GLN A 68 18.84 -12.66 11.46
N GLN A 69 17.60 -13.16 11.52
CA GLN A 69 17.22 -14.47 10.95
C GLN A 69 17.45 -14.56 9.44
N ILE A 70 17.39 -13.43 8.75
CA ILE A 70 17.59 -13.34 7.30
C ILE A 70 19.01 -12.89 6.94
N GLY A 71 19.94 -12.86 7.90
CA GLY A 71 21.35 -12.53 7.67
C GLY A 71 21.58 -11.09 7.20
N ILE A 72 20.83 -10.13 7.75
CA ILE A 72 21.04 -8.70 7.51
C ILE A 72 22.31 -8.22 8.21
N ASP A 73 23.05 -7.32 7.57
CA ASP A 73 24.09 -6.54 8.25
C ASP A 73 23.40 -5.61 9.25
N MET A 74 23.57 -5.92 10.54
CA MET A 74 22.89 -5.23 11.63
C MET A 74 23.46 -3.84 11.91
N VAL A 75 24.71 -3.56 11.54
CA VAL A 75 25.28 -2.21 11.68
C VAL A 75 24.62 -1.30 10.64
N ARG A 76 24.60 -1.74 9.38
CA ARG A 76 23.94 -1.01 8.30
C ARG A 76 22.43 -0.88 8.52
N PHE A 77 21.78 -1.93 9.00
CA PHE A 77 20.33 -1.94 9.27
C PHE A 77 19.93 -0.87 10.28
N LYS A 78 20.65 -0.76 11.40
CA LYS A 78 20.38 0.26 12.42
C LYS A 78 20.58 1.66 11.87
N ALA A 79 21.68 1.88 11.15
CA ALA A 79 21.94 3.17 10.50
C ALA A 79 20.87 3.54 9.46
N ASP A 80 20.41 2.59 8.67
CA ASP A 80 19.35 2.80 7.66
C ASP A 80 17.99 3.11 8.32
N MET A 81 17.64 2.40 9.40
CA MET A 81 16.40 2.63 10.17
C MET A 81 16.33 4.00 10.84
N GLU A 82 17.46 4.54 11.28
CA GLU A 82 17.54 5.85 11.95
C GLU A 82 17.80 7.01 10.97
N GLY A 83 18.38 6.72 9.80
CA GLY A 83 18.74 7.71 8.80
C GLY A 83 17.75 7.80 7.62
N PRO A 84 18.02 7.12 6.50
CA PRO A 84 17.27 7.28 5.26
C PRO A 84 15.83 6.75 5.30
N CYS A 85 15.53 5.69 6.07
CA CYS A 85 14.23 5.03 6.00
C CYS A 85 13.04 5.85 6.52
N PRO A 86 13.14 6.61 7.63
CA PRO A 86 12.06 7.50 8.06
C PRO A 86 11.64 8.49 6.97
N LYS A 87 12.60 9.07 6.26
CA LYS A 87 12.34 10.01 5.16
C LYS A 87 11.67 9.31 3.97
N LEU A 88 12.15 8.13 3.59
CA LEU A 88 11.55 7.35 2.50
C LEU A 88 10.09 6.98 2.81
N VAL A 89 9.81 6.50 4.02
CA VAL A 89 8.44 6.15 4.43
C VAL A 89 7.50 7.36 4.39
N GLN A 90 7.96 8.52 4.85
CA GLN A 90 7.19 9.77 4.75
C GLN A 90 6.96 10.20 3.29
N GLN A 91 7.97 10.04 2.43
CA GLN A 91 7.85 10.37 1.00
C GLN A 91 6.83 9.46 0.31
N ASP A 92 6.91 8.15 0.53
CA ASP A 92 5.95 7.19 -0.01
C ASP A 92 4.52 7.50 0.47
N GLN A 93 4.34 7.75 1.77
CA GLN A 93 3.05 8.14 2.35
C GLN A 93 2.45 9.36 1.65
N ALA A 94 3.27 10.40 1.45
CA ALA A 94 2.84 11.64 0.80
C ALA A 94 2.55 11.44 -0.70
N GLU A 95 3.31 10.59 -1.38
CA GLU A 95 3.12 10.27 -2.79
C GLU A 95 1.79 9.55 -3.01
N VAL A 96 1.54 8.44 -2.31
CA VAL A 96 0.31 7.66 -2.50
C VAL A 96 -0.92 8.38 -1.92
N GLY A 97 -0.73 9.23 -0.90
CA GLY A 97 -1.80 10.11 -0.40
C GLY A 97 -2.28 11.11 -1.45
N LYS A 98 -1.38 11.64 -2.30
CA LYS A 98 -1.77 12.51 -3.44
C LYS A 98 -2.56 11.76 -4.51
N LEU A 99 -2.41 10.44 -4.58
CA LEU A 99 -3.15 9.57 -5.50
C LEU A 99 -4.51 9.13 -4.95
N GLY A 100 -4.94 9.69 -3.80
CA GLY A 100 -6.21 9.38 -3.17
C GLY A 100 -6.25 8.04 -2.45
N THR A 101 -5.10 7.44 -2.12
CA THR A 101 -5.08 6.23 -1.28
C THR A 101 -5.63 6.57 0.11
N THR A 102 -6.67 5.86 0.55
CA THR A 102 -7.29 6.04 1.88
C THR A 102 -7.19 4.81 2.77
N GLY A 103 -6.76 3.66 2.23
CA GLY A 103 -6.70 2.39 2.95
C GLY A 103 -5.67 1.41 2.39
N THR A 104 -5.50 0.29 3.09
CA THR A 104 -4.57 -0.79 2.71
C THR A 104 -5.26 -2.16 2.72
N PRO A 105 -4.89 -3.10 1.82
CA PRO A 105 -3.96 -2.89 0.71
C PRO A 105 -4.60 -2.04 -0.41
N ALA A 106 -3.76 -1.32 -1.15
CA ALA A 106 -4.12 -0.46 -2.27
C ALA A 106 -3.15 -0.75 -3.41
N PHE A 107 -3.65 -0.82 -4.64
CA PHE A 107 -2.85 -1.20 -5.79
C PHE A 107 -3.03 -0.22 -6.95
N TYR A 108 -1.95 0.01 -7.69
CA TYR A 108 -1.93 0.84 -8.89
C TYR A 108 -1.30 0.06 -10.04
N ILE A 109 -2.11 -0.36 -11.02
CA ILE A 109 -1.67 -1.10 -12.20
C ILE A 109 -1.50 -0.09 -13.34
N ASN A 110 -0.26 0.31 -13.64
CA ASN A 110 0.03 1.45 -14.52
C ASN A 110 -0.81 2.68 -14.19
N GLY A 111 -0.93 2.96 -12.90
CA GLY A 111 -1.72 4.06 -12.35
C GLY A 111 -3.23 3.81 -12.27
N ARG A 112 -3.77 2.67 -12.73
CA ARG A 112 -5.18 2.29 -12.48
C ARG A 112 -5.34 1.75 -11.06
N PHE A 113 -6.20 2.38 -10.27
CA PHE A 113 -6.39 2.04 -8.86
C PHE A 113 -7.30 0.83 -8.68
N LEU A 114 -6.89 -0.07 -7.80
CA LEU A 114 -7.67 -1.20 -7.32
C LEU A 114 -7.60 -1.21 -5.79
N SER A 115 -8.75 -0.99 -5.15
CA SER A 115 -8.86 -0.88 -3.70
C SER A 115 -9.04 -2.24 -3.04
N GLY A 116 -8.28 -2.49 -1.99
CA GLY A 116 -8.45 -3.66 -1.13
C GLY A 116 -7.86 -4.95 -1.69
N ALA A 117 -7.97 -6.01 -0.89
CA ALA A 117 -7.54 -7.35 -1.25
C ALA A 117 -8.59 -8.00 -2.17
N GLN A 118 -8.50 -7.70 -3.46
CA GLN A 118 -9.42 -8.24 -4.47
C GLN A 118 -9.05 -9.67 -4.90
N PRO A 119 -9.98 -10.41 -5.53
CA PRO A 119 -9.66 -11.67 -6.18
C PRO A 119 -8.57 -11.50 -7.24
N ILE A 120 -7.74 -12.54 -7.43
CA ILE A 120 -6.61 -12.52 -8.36
C ILE A 120 -7.05 -12.17 -9.80
N GLU A 121 -8.26 -12.57 -10.19
CA GLU A 121 -8.81 -12.30 -11.52
C GLU A 121 -9.04 -10.81 -11.77
N SER A 122 -9.42 -10.02 -10.76
CA SER A 122 -9.53 -8.56 -10.88
C SER A 122 -8.18 -7.93 -11.23
N PHE A 123 -7.08 -8.44 -10.67
CA PHE A 123 -5.74 -8.00 -11.03
C PHE A 123 -5.36 -8.40 -12.46
N LYS A 124 -5.64 -9.66 -12.83
CA LYS A 124 -5.29 -10.18 -14.17
C LYS A 124 -5.99 -9.36 -15.26
N THR A 125 -7.29 -9.10 -15.13
CA THR A 125 -8.04 -8.27 -16.08
C THR A 125 -7.36 -6.92 -16.31
N LEU A 126 -6.98 -6.21 -15.23
CA LEU A 126 -6.32 -4.91 -15.36
C LEU A 126 -4.94 -5.01 -16.01
N ILE A 127 -4.18 -6.05 -15.68
CA ILE A 127 -2.84 -6.28 -16.25
C ILE A 127 -2.94 -6.63 -17.73
N ASP A 128 -3.81 -7.55 -18.11
CA ASP A 128 -4.01 -7.97 -19.51
C ASP A 128 -4.42 -6.79 -20.39
N GLU A 129 -5.31 -5.93 -19.90
CA GLU A 129 -5.71 -4.70 -20.58
C GLU A 129 -4.53 -3.73 -20.77
N GLU A 130 -3.68 -3.57 -19.76
CA GLU A 130 -2.50 -2.72 -19.83
C GLU A 130 -1.39 -3.29 -20.73
N LEU A 131 -1.20 -4.61 -20.71
CA LEU A 131 -0.27 -5.30 -21.60
C LEU A 131 -0.71 -5.20 -23.06
N LYS A 132 -2.01 -5.33 -23.33
CA LYS A 132 -2.54 -5.12 -24.67
C LYS A 132 -2.21 -3.72 -25.21
N LYS A 133 -2.44 -2.67 -24.40
CA LYS A 133 -2.11 -1.28 -24.77
C LYS A 133 -0.61 -1.10 -25.03
N ALA A 134 0.22 -1.64 -24.16
CA ALA A 134 1.68 -1.59 -24.31
C ALA A 134 2.13 -2.29 -25.60
N ASN A 135 1.64 -3.50 -25.86
CA ASN A 135 1.98 -4.28 -27.04
C ASN A 135 1.51 -3.64 -28.34
N GLU A 136 0.35 -2.99 -28.35
CA GLU A 136 -0.13 -2.24 -29.53
C GLU A 136 0.78 -1.05 -29.86
N LEU A 137 1.25 -0.31 -28.85
CA LEU A 137 2.17 0.82 -29.06
C LEU A 137 3.57 0.36 -29.47
N ILE A 138 4.04 -0.76 -28.90
CA ILE A 138 5.30 -1.38 -29.29
C ILE A 138 5.24 -1.89 -30.73
N ALA A 139 4.14 -2.56 -31.13
CA ALA A 139 3.96 -3.05 -32.49
C ALA A 139 3.90 -1.93 -33.54
N LYS A 140 3.41 -0.74 -33.15
CA LYS A 140 3.43 0.47 -34.00
C LYS A 140 4.77 1.19 -34.03
N GLY A 141 5.75 0.77 -33.22
CA GLY A 141 7.04 1.44 -33.07
C GLY A 141 6.96 2.79 -32.32
N GLU A 142 5.85 3.05 -31.61
CA GLU A 142 5.63 4.28 -30.84
C GLU A 142 6.19 4.20 -29.42
N ALA A 143 6.52 3.00 -28.95
CA ALA A 143 7.13 2.75 -27.64
C ALA A 143 8.06 1.54 -27.71
N THR A 144 8.92 1.40 -26.70
CA THR A 144 9.61 0.14 -26.40
C THR A 144 9.13 -0.39 -25.04
N ALA A 145 9.37 -1.67 -24.75
CA ALA A 145 9.11 -2.21 -23.42
C ALA A 145 9.83 -1.39 -22.31
N ALA A 146 11.02 -0.87 -22.60
CA ALA A 146 11.80 -0.07 -21.66
C ALA A 146 11.25 1.36 -21.46
N THR A 147 10.64 1.96 -22.49
CA THR A 147 10.19 3.36 -22.44
C THR A 147 8.70 3.53 -22.14
N TYR A 148 7.89 2.48 -22.33
CA TYR A 148 6.43 2.54 -22.20
C TYR A 148 5.98 3.15 -20.86
N TYR A 149 6.52 2.65 -19.74
CA TYR A 149 6.11 3.12 -18.42
C TYR A 149 6.38 4.62 -18.24
N ASP A 150 7.59 5.08 -18.60
CA ASP A 150 7.96 6.48 -18.41
C ASP A 150 7.20 7.41 -19.37
N GLU A 151 7.01 7.00 -20.62
CA GLU A 151 6.41 7.84 -21.65
C GLU A 151 4.89 7.88 -21.61
N PHE A 152 4.25 6.74 -21.32
CA PHE A 152 2.80 6.59 -21.44
C PHE A 152 2.08 6.50 -20.10
N VAL A 153 2.76 6.08 -19.02
CA VAL A 153 2.17 6.04 -17.68
C VAL A 153 2.56 7.29 -16.89
N LEU A 154 3.86 7.57 -16.73
CA LEU A 154 4.33 8.69 -15.91
C LEU A 154 4.15 10.05 -16.58
N LYS A 155 4.67 10.25 -17.81
CA LYS A 155 4.66 11.57 -18.48
C LYS A 155 3.26 12.02 -18.91
N ARG A 156 2.47 11.11 -19.49
CA ARG A 156 1.08 11.44 -19.88
C ARG A 156 0.21 11.67 -18.66
N GLY A 157 0.59 11.07 -17.52
CA GLY A 157 -0.01 11.27 -16.22
C GLY A 157 -1.43 10.74 -16.20
N LEU A 158 -1.67 9.67 -15.46
CA LEU A 158 -2.98 9.53 -14.83
C LEU A 158 -3.05 10.63 -13.75
N LYS A 159 -3.39 11.85 -14.20
CA LYS A 159 -3.53 13.04 -13.34
C LYS A 159 -4.67 12.86 -12.35
N GLU A 160 -5.65 12.03 -12.72
CA GLU A 160 -6.69 11.44 -11.88
C GLU A 160 -7.06 10.07 -12.44
N LEU A 161 -7.64 9.23 -11.58
CA LEU A 161 -8.10 7.90 -11.91
C LEU A 161 -9.44 7.99 -12.66
N PRO A 162 -9.61 7.32 -13.81
CA PRO A 162 -10.95 7.04 -14.30
C PRO A 162 -11.69 6.29 -13.19
N GLN A 163 -12.83 6.84 -12.74
CA GLN A 163 -13.77 6.08 -11.93
C GLN A 163 -14.03 4.75 -12.65
N PRO A 164 -13.99 3.60 -11.96
CA PRO A 164 -14.40 2.35 -12.57
C PRO A 164 -15.79 2.55 -13.18
N ALA A 165 -16.05 1.93 -14.34
CA ALA A 165 -17.40 1.88 -14.86
C ALA A 165 -18.32 1.33 -13.74
N PRO A 166 -19.55 1.85 -13.57
CA PRO A 166 -20.43 1.45 -12.47
C PRO A 166 -20.58 -0.08 -12.32
N ASP A 167 -20.41 -0.81 -13.42
CA ASP A 167 -20.59 -2.26 -13.52
C ASP A 167 -19.28 -3.07 -13.65
N ALA A 168 -18.11 -2.45 -13.42
CA ALA A 168 -16.84 -3.16 -13.50
C ALA A 168 -16.69 -4.15 -12.32
N PRO A 169 -16.24 -5.40 -12.55
CA PRO A 169 -15.93 -6.33 -11.47
C PRO A 169 -14.84 -5.75 -10.56
N GLY A 170 -15.21 -5.34 -9.34
CA GLY A 170 -14.29 -4.68 -8.39
C GLY A 170 -14.34 -3.15 -8.39
N ALA A 171 -15.33 -2.52 -9.04
CA ALA A 171 -15.74 -1.18 -8.64
C ALA A 171 -16.00 -1.19 -7.12
N PRO A 172 -15.52 -0.19 -6.35
CA PRO A 172 -15.99 -0.09 -4.98
C PRO A 172 -17.51 -0.04 -5.08
N ALA A 173 -18.19 -1.02 -4.46
CA ALA A 173 -19.56 -0.77 -4.06
C ALA A 173 -19.54 0.61 -3.42
N GLU A 174 -20.45 1.52 -3.83
CA GLU A 174 -20.74 2.69 -3.00
C GLU A 174 -20.74 2.17 -1.57
N ALA A 175 -19.78 2.62 -0.76
CA ALA A 175 -19.69 2.14 0.60
C ALA A 175 -21.08 2.36 1.15
N PRO A 176 -21.84 1.31 1.55
CA PRO A 176 -23.09 1.54 2.23
C PRO A 176 -22.67 2.44 3.39
N GLY A 177 -23.16 3.70 3.38
CA GLY A 177 -22.70 4.71 4.32
C GLY A 177 -22.67 4.04 5.68
N VAL A 178 -21.47 3.96 6.28
CA VAL A 178 -21.28 3.21 7.52
C VAL A 178 -22.41 3.64 8.44
N PRO A 179 -23.30 2.73 8.88
CA PRO A 179 -24.39 3.13 9.76
C PRO A 179 -23.72 3.78 10.96
N GLY A 180 -23.84 5.10 11.05
CA GLY A 180 -23.13 5.85 12.06
C GLY A 180 -23.52 5.33 13.43
N THR A 181 -22.61 5.46 14.40
CA THR A 181 -22.85 4.89 15.72
C THR A 181 -24.08 5.59 16.32
N PRO A 182 -25.16 4.88 16.68
CA PRO A 182 -26.33 5.51 17.26
C PRO A 182 -25.96 6.19 18.57
N GLN A 183 -26.55 7.37 18.83
CA GLN A 183 -26.34 8.05 20.11
C GLN A 183 -26.79 7.12 21.25
N PRO A 184 -25.95 6.91 22.29
CA PRO A 184 -26.36 6.12 23.44
C PRO A 184 -27.53 6.81 24.17
N PRO A 185 -28.50 6.05 24.71
CA PRO A 185 -29.61 6.61 25.47
C PRO A 185 -29.10 7.32 26.73
N GLY A 186 -29.56 8.54 26.96
CA GLY A 186 -29.21 9.33 28.15
C GLY A 186 -28.71 10.74 27.79
N PRO A 187 -28.63 11.63 28.79
CA PRO A 187 -28.09 12.97 28.60
C PRO A 187 -26.58 12.94 28.31
N PRO A 188 -26.03 13.97 27.63
CA PRO A 188 -24.59 14.06 27.36
C PRO A 188 -23.77 14.15 28.66
N PRO A 189 -22.49 13.74 28.62
CA PRO A 189 -21.56 14.01 29.72
C PRO A 189 -21.43 15.52 30.01
N PRO A 190 -21.10 15.93 31.24
CA PRO A 190 -20.89 17.33 31.59
C PRO A 190 -19.85 17.99 30.68
N GLY A 191 -20.21 19.15 30.11
CA GLY A 191 -19.33 19.91 29.20
C GLY A 191 -19.37 19.47 27.74
N LYS A 192 -20.20 18.49 27.38
CA LYS A 192 -20.41 18.03 26.01
C LYS A 192 -21.86 18.27 25.57
N THR A 193 -22.06 18.59 24.30
CA THR A 193 -23.37 18.98 23.75
C THR A 193 -23.77 18.20 22.52
N THR A 194 -22.82 17.60 21.78
CA THR A 194 -23.10 17.06 20.45
C THR A 194 -22.52 15.65 20.30
N TRP A 195 -23.33 14.71 19.80
CA TRP A 195 -22.89 13.35 19.47
C TRP A 195 -22.32 13.29 18.05
N SER A 196 -21.09 12.81 17.89
CA SER A 196 -20.49 12.54 16.58
C SER A 196 -20.91 11.17 16.08
N VAL A 197 -21.87 11.14 15.15
CA VAL A 197 -22.36 9.93 14.49
C VAL A 197 -21.27 9.23 13.68
N GLU A 198 -20.30 10.00 13.18
CA GLU A 198 -19.16 9.52 12.39
C GLU A 198 -18.05 8.91 13.27
N HIS A 199 -17.83 9.44 14.47
CA HIS A 199 -16.70 9.06 15.33
C HIS A 199 -17.09 8.35 16.64
N GLY A 200 -18.38 8.15 16.90
CA GLY A 200 -18.90 7.40 18.05
C GLY A 200 -18.57 8.01 19.42
N HIS A 201 -18.45 9.34 19.53
CA HIS A 201 -18.18 10.02 20.81
C HIS A 201 -18.85 11.40 20.92
N TRP A 202 -18.99 11.88 22.16
CA TRP A 202 -19.52 13.21 22.48
C TRP A 202 -18.44 14.31 22.33
N HIS A 203 -18.82 15.47 21.80
CA HIS A 203 -18.06 16.74 21.80
C HIS A 203 -18.68 17.74 22.77
#